data_AF-A0A7V5XEZ3-F1
#
_entry.id   AF-A0A7V5XEZ3-F1
#
_cell.length_a   1.000
_cell.length_b   1.000
_cell.length_c   1.000
_cell.angle_alpha   90.00
_cell.angle_beta   90.00
_cell.angle_gamma   90.00
#
_symmetry.space_group_name_H-M   'P 1'
#
loop_
_entity.id
_entity.type
_entity.pdbx_description
1 polymer ?
#
loop_
_entity_poly.entity_id
_entity_poly.type
_entity_poly.pdbx_seq_one_letter_code
_entity_poly.pdbx_strand_id
1 'polypeptide(L)'
;MDKDLYKKEYNYIFVQSGGNGCIVSINRFKPCTKINTLQEQTLLKERIMKTIVHEIGHSLGLPHCSDPNCIMFFSNWLGDTDRKSKFFCEKCKEKLVK
;
A
#
# COMPACT_ATOMS: atom_id res chain seq x y z
N MET A 1 -3.43 11.26 -3.21
CA MET A 1 -4.20 12.04 -4.19
C MET A 1 -5.46 11.30 -4.56
N ASP A 2 -6.59 12.01 -4.69
CA ASP A 2 -7.87 11.43 -5.12
C ASP A 2 -8.06 11.55 -6.65
N LYS A 3 -7.08 11.02 -7.38
CA LYS A 3 -7.09 10.88 -8.84
C LYS A 3 -6.33 9.62 -9.18
N ASP A 4 -6.73 9.00 -10.28
CA ASP A 4 -6.08 7.80 -10.75
C ASP A 4 -4.67 8.07 -11.28
N LEU A 5 -3.79 7.07 -11.17
CA LEU A 5 -2.41 7.16 -11.64
C LEU A 5 -2.14 6.08 -12.68
N TYR A 6 -1.39 6.45 -13.71
CA TYR A 6 -1.05 5.61 -14.84
C TYR A 6 0.45 5.67 -15.10
N LYS A 7 1.01 4.54 -15.53
CA LYS A 7 2.40 4.42 -15.96
C LYS A 7 2.44 3.57 -17.21
N LYS A 8 3.33 3.91 -18.15
CA LYS A 8 3.61 3.07 -19.31
C LYS A 8 3.87 1.64 -18.82
N GLU A 9 3.27 0.64 -19.48
CA GLU A 9 3.27 -0.80 -19.15
C GLU A 9 2.21 -1.28 -18.13
N TYR A 10 1.47 -0.38 -17.47
CA TYR A 10 0.43 -0.76 -16.51
C TYR A 10 -0.92 -0.12 -16.83
N ASN A 11 -2.01 -0.84 -16.56
CA ASN A 11 -3.38 -0.30 -16.69
C ASN A 11 -3.65 0.81 -15.67
N TYR A 12 -3.08 0.70 -14.47
CA TYR A 12 -3.12 1.71 -13.41
C TYR A 12 -2.04 1.35 -12.38
N ILE A 13 -1.70 2.30 -11.54
CA ILE A 13 -0.82 2.09 -10.39
C ILE A 13 -1.43 2.69 -9.12
N PHE A 14 -1.22 2.05 -7.98
CA PHE A 14 -1.60 2.61 -6.68
C PHE A 14 -0.56 3.61 -6.18
N VAL A 15 0.71 3.37 -6.50
CA VAL A 15 1.83 4.21 -6.08
C VAL A 15 2.87 4.35 -7.19
N GLN A 16 3.49 5.53 -7.26
CA GLN A 16 4.79 5.72 -7.88
C GLN A 16 5.74 6.35 -6.84
N SER A 17 6.92 5.78 -6.68
CA SER A 17 8.02 6.34 -5.89
C SER A 17 9.12 6.89 -6.80
N GLY A 18 9.84 7.91 -6.34
CA GLY A 18 10.94 8.53 -7.09
C GLY A 18 11.72 9.51 -6.23
N GLY A 19 13.05 9.38 -6.23
CA GLY A 19 13.91 10.14 -5.31
C GLY A 19 13.50 9.88 -3.86
N ASN A 20 13.26 10.96 -3.10
CA ASN A 20 12.88 10.90 -1.68
C ASN A 20 11.36 11.01 -1.45
N GLY A 21 10.55 10.83 -2.50
CA GLY A 21 9.09 10.99 -2.43
C GLY A 21 8.33 9.82 -3.02
N CYS A 22 7.08 9.67 -2.59
CA CYS A 22 6.12 8.81 -3.25
C CYS A 22 4.78 9.54 -3.42
N ILE A 23 4.02 9.14 -4.43
CA ILE A 23 2.64 9.59 -4.62
C ILE A 23 1.71 8.39 -4.59
N VAL A 24 0.71 8.45 -3.72
CA VAL A 24 -0.31 7.39 -3.57
C VAL A 24 -1.64 7.86 -4.17
N SER A 25 -2.21 7.05 -5.06
CA SER A 25 -3.59 7.18 -5.56
C SER A 25 -4.56 6.49 -4.63
N ILE A 26 -5.57 7.21 -4.14
CA ILE A 26 -6.66 6.62 -3.35
C ILE A 26 -7.92 6.38 -4.17
N ASN A 27 -7.92 6.77 -5.45
CA ASN A 27 -9.12 6.76 -6.29
C ASN A 27 -9.71 5.34 -6.40
N ARG A 28 -8.83 4.34 -6.48
CA ARG A 28 -9.19 2.92 -6.60
C ARG A 28 -9.34 2.20 -5.26
N PHE A 29 -9.10 2.88 -4.13
CA PHE A 29 -9.35 2.28 -2.80
C PHE A 29 -10.80 2.37 -2.36
N LYS A 30 -11.59 3.23 -3.03
CA LYS A 30 -13.00 3.43 -2.75
C LYS A 30 -13.84 2.27 -3.29
N PRO A 31 -14.97 1.94 -2.65
CA PRO A 31 -15.88 0.91 -3.15
C PRO A 31 -16.52 1.30 -4.48
N CYS A 32 -16.72 0.31 -5.36
CA CYS A 32 -17.39 0.50 -6.64
C CYS A 32 -18.88 0.89 -6.48
N THR A 33 -19.50 0.52 -5.37
CA THR A 33 -20.94 0.74 -5.10
C THR A 33 -21.27 2.18 -4.75
N LYS A 34 -20.27 3.03 -4.44
CA LYS A 34 -20.44 4.41 -3.95
C LYS A 34 -21.27 4.53 -2.66
N ILE A 35 -21.50 3.42 -1.95
CA ILE A 35 -22.16 3.42 -0.65
C ILE A 35 -21.14 3.81 0.40
N ASN A 36 -21.43 4.88 1.15
CA ASN A 36 -20.55 5.38 2.20
C ASN A 36 -20.97 4.80 3.56
N THR A 37 -20.49 3.59 3.88
CA THR A 37 -20.70 2.97 5.20
C THR A 37 -19.49 3.24 6.12
N LEU A 38 -19.68 3.11 7.43
CA LEU A 38 -18.58 3.17 8.40
C LEU A 38 -17.50 2.11 8.10
N GLN A 39 -17.93 0.93 7.64
CA GLN A 39 -17.04 -0.16 7.25
C GLN A 39 -16.17 0.23 6.04
N GLU A 40 -16.76 0.84 5.01
CA GLU A 40 -16.03 1.33 3.83
C GLU A 40 -15.06 2.46 4.17
N GLN A 41 -15.43 3.36 5.07
CA GLN A 41 -14.52 4.40 5.56
C GLN A 41 -13.34 3.79 6.33
N THR A 42 -13.60 2.73 7.11
CA THR A 42 -12.56 2.02 7.87
C THR A 42 -11.61 1.29 6.92
N LEU A 43 -12.15 0.59 5.92
CA LEU A 43 -11.36 -0.12 4.92
C LEU A 43 -10.52 0.84 4.06
N LEU A 44 -11.08 1.98 3.66
CA LEU A 44 -10.34 3.04 2.95
C LEU A 44 -9.16 3.53 3.78
N LYS A 45 -9.38 3.85 5.07
CA LYS A 45 -8.30 4.28 5.97
C LYS A 45 -7.23 3.22 6.13
N GLU A 46 -7.62 1.96 6.26
CA GLU A 46 -6.70 0.84 6.39
C GLU A 46 -5.83 0.66 5.14
N ARG A 47 -6.44 0.68 3.95
CA ARG A 47 -5.72 0.61 2.66
C ARG A 47 -4.72 1.74 2.50
N ILE A 48 -5.12 2.98 2.83
CA ILE A 48 -4.25 4.16 2.80
C ILE A 48 -3.06 3.95 3.74
N MET A 49 -3.32 3.60 4.99
CA MET A 49 -2.26 3.41 5.99
C MET A 49 -1.30 2.29 5.58
N LYS A 50 -1.79 1.13 5.17
CA LYS A 50 -0.95 0.00 4.75
C LYS A 50 -0.07 0.35 3.55
N THR A 51 -0.61 1.12 2.61
CA THR A 51 0.14 1.57 1.42
C THR A 51 1.20 2.59 1.81
N ILE A 52 0.85 3.60 2.61
CA ILE A 52 1.83 4.61 3.06
C ILE A 52 2.97 3.96 3.84
N VAL A 53 2.67 3.07 4.78
CA VAL A 53 3.71 2.40 5.59
C VAL A 53 4.58 1.48 4.72
N HIS A 54 4.01 0.83 3.70
CA HIS A 54 4.78 0.05 2.71
C HIS A 54 5.80 0.94 1.96
N GLU A 55 5.37 2.10 1.49
CA GLU A 55 6.25 3.03 0.76
C GLU A 55 7.28 3.70 1.67
N ILE A 56 6.92 4.01 2.92
CA ILE A 56 7.90 4.43 3.93
C ILE A 56 8.93 3.31 4.15
N GLY A 57 8.51 2.05 4.18
CA GLY A 57 9.42 0.91 4.24
C GLY A 57 10.42 0.91 3.09
N HIS A 58 9.98 1.16 1.86
CA HIS A 58 10.88 1.33 0.71
C HIS A 58 11.83 2.52 0.90
N SER A 59 11.35 3.66 1.38
CA SER A 59 12.20 4.83 1.70
C SER A 59 13.25 4.54 2.78
N LEU A 60 12.98 3.57 3.67
CA LEU A 60 13.91 3.08 4.69
C LEU A 60 14.80 1.92 4.19
N GLY A 61 14.77 1.60 2.89
CA GLY A 61 15.62 0.60 2.27
C GLY A 61 15.11 -0.84 2.35
N LEU A 62 13.86 -1.07 2.77
CA LEU A 62 13.28 -2.41 2.77
C LEU A 62 12.82 -2.81 1.36
N PRO A 63 13.25 -3.95 0.82
CA PRO A 63 12.66 -4.49 -0.40
C PRO A 63 11.29 -5.14 -0.12
N HIS A 64 10.59 -5.55 -1.17
CA HIS A 64 9.41 -6.38 -1.04
C HIS A 64 9.70 -7.65 -0.21
N CYS A 65 8.72 -8.04 0.61
CA CYS A 65 8.77 -9.24 1.41
C CYS A 65 7.96 -10.36 0.75
N SER A 66 8.45 -11.60 0.81
CA SER A 66 7.72 -12.78 0.35
C SER A 66 6.66 -13.27 1.34
N ASP A 67 6.71 -12.81 2.60
CA ASP A 67 5.70 -13.13 3.60
C ASP A 67 4.39 -12.39 3.25
N PRO A 68 3.32 -13.12 2.89
CA PRO A 68 2.09 -12.52 2.44
C PRO A 68 1.34 -11.77 3.57
N ASN A 69 1.71 -11.97 4.83
CA ASN A 69 1.19 -11.23 5.98
C ASN A 69 2.02 -9.99 6.33
N CYS A 70 3.22 -9.81 5.77
CA CYS A 70 4.04 -8.63 6.06
C CYS A 70 3.52 -7.38 5.34
N ILE A 71 3.63 -6.21 5.97
CA ILE A 71 3.26 -4.93 5.33
C ILE A 71 4.08 -4.64 4.06
N MET A 72 5.31 -5.16 3.99
CA MET A 72 6.19 -5.08 2.81
C MET A 72 5.85 -6.09 1.70
N PHE A 73 4.77 -6.88 1.84
CA PHE A 73 4.26 -7.71 0.74
C PHE A 73 3.80 -6.84 -0.42
N PHE A 74 4.22 -7.22 -1.64
CA PHE A 74 3.83 -6.56 -2.87
C PHE A 74 2.35 -6.80 -3.18
N SER A 75 1.59 -5.75 -3.46
CA SER A 75 0.14 -5.83 -3.68
C SER A 75 -0.20 -5.55 -5.14
N ASN A 76 -0.70 -6.57 -5.84
CA ASN A 76 -1.13 -6.45 -7.24
C ASN A 76 -2.55 -5.89 -7.37
N TRP A 77 -3.39 -6.17 -6.38
CA TRP A 77 -4.79 -5.76 -6.34
C TRP A 77 -5.20 -5.46 -4.89
N LEU A 78 -6.39 -4.88 -4.70
CA LEU A 78 -6.85 -4.46 -3.37
C LEU A 78 -6.89 -5.59 -2.36
N GLY A 79 -7.27 -6.80 -2.78
CA GLY A 79 -7.34 -7.96 -1.90
C GLY A 79 -6.00 -8.32 -1.26
N ASP A 80 -4.88 -8.07 -1.94
CA ASP A 80 -3.56 -8.25 -1.34
C ASP A 80 -3.29 -7.23 -0.22
N THR A 81 -3.71 -5.98 -0.42
CA THR A 81 -3.60 -4.92 0.59
C THR A 81 -4.52 -5.17 1.77
N ASP A 82 -5.73 -5.67 1.52
CA ASP A 82 -6.70 -6.00 2.56
C ASP A 82 -6.20 -7.18 3.41
N ARG A 83 -5.60 -8.19 2.76
CA ARG A 83 -5.11 -9.41 3.40
C ARG A 83 -3.84 -9.23 4.24
N LYS A 84 -2.88 -8.41 3.79
CA LYS A 84 -1.60 -8.25 4.51
C LYS A 84 -1.78 -7.54 5.86
N SER A 85 -0.90 -7.79 6.82
CA SER A 85 -0.95 -7.13 8.13
C SER A 85 -0.58 -5.66 8.04
N LYS A 86 -0.95 -4.90 9.07
CA LYS A 86 -0.47 -3.54 9.31
C LYS A 86 0.95 -3.48 9.89
N PHE A 87 1.59 -4.63 10.10
CA PHE A 87 2.88 -4.74 10.77
C PHE A 87 3.96 -5.34 9.86
N PHE A 88 5.20 -4.93 10.11
CA PHE A 88 6.39 -5.62 9.59
C PHE A 88 6.52 -7.01 10.22
N CYS A 89 6.91 -8.01 9.42
CA CYS A 89 7.38 -9.29 9.97
C CYS A 89 8.73 -9.12 10.68
N GLU A 90 9.15 -10.11 11.45
CA GLU A 90 10.40 -10.06 12.23
C GLU A 90 11.62 -9.75 11.34
N LYS A 91 11.73 -10.43 10.19
CA LYS A 91 12.82 -10.20 9.21
C LYS A 91 12.88 -8.76 8.69
N CYS A 92 11.74 -8.09 8.53
CA CYS A 92 11.72 -6.69 8.10
C CYS A 92 12.03 -5.74 9.27
N LYS A 93 11.58 -6.06 10.50
CA LYS A 93 11.92 -5.28 11.70
C LYS A 93 13.43 -5.31 11.97
N GLU A 94 14.07 -6.46 11.88
CA GLU A 94 15.51 -6.60 12.08
C GLU A 94 16.33 -5.74 11.11
N LYS A 95 15.86 -5.56 9.88
CA LYS A 95 16.52 -4.70 8.88
C LYS A 95 16.39 -3.20 9.18
N LEU A 96 15.40 -2.79 9.98
CA LEU A 96 15.17 -1.39 10.34
C LEU A 96 15.96 -0.95 11.59
N VAL A 97 16.47 -1.90 12.39
CA VAL A 97 17.17 -1.63 13.67
C VAL A 97 18.69 -1.58 13.49
N LYS A 98 19.19 -1.82 12.28
CA LYS A 98 20.61 -1.66 11.91
C LYS A 98 20.87 -0.24 11.43
#